data_AF-C0XQU2-F1
#
_entry.id   AF-C0XQU2-F1
#
_cell.length_a   1.000
_cell.length_b   1.000
_cell.length_c   1.000
_cell.angle_alpha   90.00
_cell.angle_beta   90.00
_cell.angle_gamma   90.00
#
_symmetry.space_group_name_H-M   'P 1'
#
loop_
_entity.id
_entity.type
_entity.pdbx_description
1 polymer ?
#
loop_
_entity_poly.entity_id
_entity_poly.type
_entity_poly.pdbx_seq_one_letter_code
_entity_poly.pdbx_strand_id
1 'polypeptide(L)'
;MDVGKYDKVRAGTGFIAALDQSGGSTPKALKLYGINEDAYSSGEEMFGLVHKMRTRIITSPSFDGDRMFGAILFEDTMDRDIGGMPTGDYLWKVKDIVPFLKIDKGLAEETHGAQVMKPLPDLDNLLERAVSKHMFGTKMRSFIRLPGEGWTLSLRSSSRSLSRSSGSGWYPLSSLRSTSTAPGRSR
;
A
#
# COMPACT_ATOMS: atom_id res chain seq x y z
N MET A 1 13.13 -12.76 -11.15
CA MET A 1 13.01 -12.36 -9.73
C MET A 1 14.24 -11.55 -9.37
N ASP A 2 14.07 -10.40 -8.73
CA ASP A 2 15.18 -9.57 -8.25
C ASP A 2 15.69 -10.14 -6.92
N VAL A 3 16.83 -10.82 -6.96
CA VAL A 3 17.40 -11.55 -5.82
C VAL A 3 17.78 -10.60 -4.68
N GLY A 4 18.27 -9.40 -4.99
CA GLY A 4 18.66 -8.42 -3.98
C GLY A 4 17.47 -7.91 -3.15
N LYS A 5 16.35 -7.60 -3.82
CA LYS A 5 15.11 -7.20 -3.13
C LYS A 5 14.56 -8.35 -2.28
N TYR A 6 14.64 -9.59 -2.78
CA TYR A 6 14.20 -10.77 -2.03
C TYR A 6 14.99 -10.97 -0.75
N ASP A 7 16.32 -10.94 -0.84
CA ASP A 7 17.19 -11.12 0.33
C ASP A 7 16.98 -10.02 1.35
N LYS A 8 16.79 -8.76 0.90
CA LYS A 8 16.47 -7.64 1.80
C LYS A 8 15.13 -7.82 2.51
N VAL A 9 14.08 -8.28 1.83
CA VAL A 9 12.79 -8.54 2.48
C VAL A 9 12.85 -9.75 3.42
N ARG A 10 13.65 -10.77 3.08
CA ARG A 10 13.77 -12.01 3.87
C ARG A 10 14.60 -11.82 5.14
N ALA A 11 15.72 -11.11 5.04
CA ALA A 11 16.72 -11.00 6.10
C ALA A 11 16.80 -9.59 6.72
N GLY A 12 16.17 -8.60 6.10
CA GLY A 12 16.19 -7.22 6.57
C GLY A 12 15.53 -7.06 7.93
N THR A 13 16.18 -6.30 8.81
CA THR A 13 15.65 -5.89 10.11
C THR A 13 15.04 -4.50 10.01
N GLY A 14 13.88 -4.29 10.62
CA GLY A 14 13.23 -2.98 10.65
C GLY A 14 11.73 -3.08 10.41
N PHE A 15 11.18 -2.08 9.71
CA PHE A 15 9.76 -2.00 9.42
C PHE A 15 9.48 -1.56 7.98
N ILE A 16 8.20 -1.66 7.58
CA ILE A 16 7.70 -1.17 6.29
C ILE A 16 6.99 0.17 6.50
N ALA A 17 7.35 1.19 5.72
CA ALA A 17 6.65 2.46 5.71
C ALA A 17 5.41 2.41 4.80
N ALA A 18 4.23 2.71 5.34
CA ALA A 18 2.98 2.72 4.57
C ALA A 18 2.65 4.13 4.05
N LEU A 19 2.82 4.36 2.75
CA LEU A 19 2.50 5.59 2.03
C LEU A 19 1.36 5.34 1.00
N ASP A 20 0.45 4.42 1.32
CA ASP A 20 -0.54 3.82 0.40
C ASP A 20 -1.97 4.38 0.55
N GLN A 21 -2.12 5.61 1.06
CA GLN A 21 -3.42 6.26 1.17
C GLN A 21 -4.01 6.46 -0.24
N SER A 22 -5.18 5.86 -0.47
CA SER A 22 -5.97 6.01 -1.69
C SER A 22 -6.69 7.37 -1.70
N GLY A 23 -7.25 7.75 -2.86
CA GLY A 23 -8.00 9.01 -3.03
C GLY A 23 -8.98 9.34 -1.89
N GLY A 24 -9.83 8.39 -1.49
CA GLY A 24 -10.79 8.63 -0.39
C GLY A 24 -10.18 8.81 1.01
N SER A 25 -8.89 8.51 1.21
CA SER A 25 -8.16 8.72 2.47
C SER A 25 -7.13 9.85 2.40
N THR A 26 -6.84 10.35 1.19
CA THR A 26 -5.90 11.45 0.95
C THR A 26 -6.32 12.76 1.63
N PRO A 27 -7.59 13.22 1.59
CA PRO A 27 -8.00 14.45 2.26
C PRO A 27 -7.66 14.45 3.75
N LYS A 28 -7.94 13.34 4.43
CA LYS A 28 -7.60 13.17 5.86
C LYS A 28 -6.09 13.21 6.10
N ALA A 29 -5.30 12.59 5.23
CA ALA A 29 -3.84 12.60 5.35
C ALA A 29 -3.26 14.01 5.17
N LEU A 30 -3.73 14.75 4.15
CA LEU A 30 -3.35 16.14 3.90
C LEU A 30 -3.74 17.05 5.06
N LYS A 31 -4.96 16.91 5.59
CA LYS A 31 -5.42 17.67 6.75
C LYS A 31 -4.56 17.45 7.98
N LEU A 32 -4.21 16.19 8.28
CA LEU A 32 -3.30 15.87 9.39
C LEU A 32 -1.88 16.41 9.18
N TYR A 33 -1.49 16.61 7.92
CA TYR A 33 -0.24 17.24 7.54
C TYR A 33 -0.30 18.78 7.50
N GLY A 34 -1.48 19.37 7.77
CA GLY A 34 -1.68 20.83 7.84
C GLY A 34 -2.20 21.47 6.55
N ILE A 35 -2.66 20.68 5.57
CA ILE A 35 -3.25 21.16 4.32
C ILE A 35 -4.76 20.88 4.36
N ASN A 36 -5.55 21.94 4.48
CA ASN A 36 -7.00 21.84 4.54
C ASN A 36 -7.63 21.57 3.15
N GLU A 37 -8.90 21.15 3.16
CA GLU A 37 -9.62 20.77 1.93
C GLU A 37 -9.93 21.95 1.00
N ASP A 38 -9.86 23.19 1.50
CA ASP A 38 -10.00 24.43 0.72
C ASP A 38 -8.72 24.81 -0.04
N ALA A 39 -7.61 24.11 0.18
CA ALA A 39 -6.33 24.34 -0.51
C ALA A 39 -6.23 23.68 -1.90
N TYR A 40 -7.25 22.92 -2.32
CA TYR A 40 -7.33 22.28 -3.63
C TYR A 40 -8.79 22.19 -4.09
N SER A 41 -9.00 22.28 -5.40
CA SER A 41 -10.33 22.27 -6.03
C SER A 41 -10.59 21.03 -6.88
N SER A 42 -9.57 20.20 -7.12
CA SER A 42 -9.68 18.99 -7.94
C SER A 42 -8.92 17.80 -7.35
N GLY A 43 -9.28 16.59 -7.83
CA GLY A 43 -8.56 15.37 -7.47
C GLY A 43 -7.10 15.40 -7.94
N GLU A 44 -6.82 16.00 -9.10
CA GLU A 44 -5.46 16.16 -9.62
C GLU A 44 -4.60 17.05 -8.72
N GLU A 45 -5.14 18.19 -8.29
CA GLU A 45 -4.45 19.08 -7.36
C GLU A 45 -4.19 18.39 -6.01
N MET A 46 -5.19 17.67 -5.49
CA MET A 46 -5.06 16.88 -4.26
C MET A 46 -3.95 15.82 -4.40
N PHE A 47 -3.90 15.09 -5.51
CA PHE A 47 -2.86 14.09 -5.76
C PHE A 47 -1.48 14.74 -5.95
N GLY A 48 -1.41 15.93 -6.57
CA GLY A 48 -0.18 16.72 -6.64
C GLY A 48 0.34 17.11 -5.25
N LEU A 49 -0.54 17.54 -4.34
CA LEU A 49 -0.17 17.90 -2.97
C LEU A 49 0.30 16.71 -2.15
N VAL A 50 -0.41 15.57 -2.21
CA VAL A 50 0.02 14.36 -1.47
C VAL A 50 1.31 13.78 -2.04
N HIS A 51 1.55 13.91 -3.35
CA HIS A 51 2.82 13.52 -3.95
C HIS A 51 3.97 14.40 -3.46
N LYS A 52 3.77 15.73 -3.35
CA LYS A 52 4.77 16.63 -2.74
C LYS A 52 5.06 16.25 -1.28
N MET A 53 4.04 15.94 -0.50
CA MET A 53 4.19 15.44 0.88
C MET A 53 5.01 14.14 0.92
N ARG A 54 4.66 13.14 0.11
CA ARG A 54 5.37 11.86 0.03
C ARG A 54 6.81 12.02 -0.45
N THR A 55 7.03 12.90 -1.43
CA THR A 55 8.36 13.26 -1.91
C THR A 55 9.21 13.81 -0.78
N ARG A 56 8.70 14.78 0.00
CA ARG A 56 9.42 15.34 1.15
C ARG A 56 9.78 14.28 2.19
N ILE A 57 8.86 13.35 2.46
CA ILE A 57 9.11 12.24 3.40
C ILE A 57 10.20 11.33 2.87
N ILE A 58 10.06 10.85 1.63
CA ILE A 58 10.98 9.88 1.01
C ILE A 58 12.38 10.47 0.83
N THR A 59 12.50 11.74 0.43
CA THR A 59 13.82 12.37 0.22
C THR A 59 14.50 12.78 1.53
N SER A 60 13.80 12.79 2.66
CA SER A 60 14.39 13.06 3.97
C SER A 60 15.58 12.14 4.25
N PRO A 61 16.67 12.63 4.88
CA PRO A 61 17.76 11.78 5.34
C PRO A 61 17.31 10.69 6.31
N SER A 62 16.26 10.96 7.10
CA SER A 62 15.69 9.98 8.04
C SER A 62 14.88 8.87 7.37
N PHE A 63 14.60 9.00 6.07
CA PHE A 63 13.94 7.97 5.27
C PHE A 63 14.99 7.16 4.53
N ASP A 64 15.55 6.17 5.24
CA ASP A 64 16.70 5.37 4.84
C ASP A 64 16.46 3.85 4.93
N GLY A 65 17.24 3.10 4.16
CA GLY A 65 17.19 1.64 4.07
C GLY A 65 17.80 0.91 5.26
N ASP A 66 18.40 1.62 6.22
CA ASP A 66 19.02 1.02 7.42
C ASP A 66 17.95 0.63 8.45
N ARG A 67 16.86 1.42 8.51
CA ARG A 67 15.73 1.18 9.44
C ARG A 67 14.49 0.65 8.75
N MET A 68 14.34 0.91 7.46
CA MET A 68 13.19 0.49 6.66
C MET A 68 13.64 -0.44 5.55
N PHE A 69 13.13 -1.66 5.54
CA PHE A 69 13.43 -2.58 4.44
C PHE A 69 12.42 -2.46 3.29
N GLY A 70 11.27 -1.82 3.51
CA GLY A 70 10.26 -1.67 2.46
C GLY A 70 9.35 -0.45 2.61
N ALA A 71 8.71 -0.06 1.52
CA ALA A 71 7.70 0.99 1.50
C ALA A 71 6.51 0.60 0.61
N ILE A 72 5.28 0.85 1.07
CA ILE A 72 4.05 0.55 0.33
C ILE A 72 3.52 1.85 -0.29
N LEU A 73 3.30 1.83 -1.60
CA LEU A 73 2.85 2.96 -2.39
C LEU A 73 1.38 2.82 -2.81
N PHE A 74 0.76 3.96 -3.04
CA PHE A 74 -0.47 4.06 -3.83
C PHE A 74 -0.12 4.16 -5.32
N GLU A 75 -1.03 3.70 -6.20
CA GLU A 75 -0.78 3.61 -7.65
C GLU A 75 -0.37 4.95 -8.28
N ASP A 76 -1.03 6.06 -7.91
CA ASP A 76 -0.68 7.39 -8.42
C ASP A 76 0.77 7.76 -8.07
N THR A 77 1.27 7.36 -6.90
CA THR A 77 2.67 7.62 -6.51
C THR A 77 3.65 6.69 -7.21
N MET A 78 3.26 5.44 -7.48
CA MET A 78 4.06 4.52 -8.31
C MET A 78 4.26 5.08 -9.72
N ASP A 79 3.24 5.73 -10.26
CA ASP A 79 3.26 6.27 -11.63
C ASP A 79 4.06 7.57 -11.78
N ARG A 80 4.42 8.21 -10.66
CA ARG A 80 5.16 9.48 -10.61
C ARG A 80 6.64 9.30 -10.30
N ASP A 81 7.37 10.38 -10.50
CA ASP A 81 8.81 10.46 -10.26
C ASP A 81 9.14 11.19 -8.94
N ILE A 82 10.28 10.81 -8.36
CA ILE A 82 10.96 11.50 -7.26
C ILE A 82 12.41 11.71 -7.68
N GLY A 83 12.90 12.95 -7.59
CA GLY A 83 14.27 13.28 -7.96
C GLY A 83 14.60 12.98 -9.43
N GLY A 84 13.62 13.04 -10.33
CA GLY A 84 13.78 12.71 -11.75
C GLY A 84 13.87 11.22 -12.07
N MET A 85 13.54 10.35 -11.11
CA MET A 85 13.55 8.90 -11.26
C MET A 85 12.17 8.33 -10.92
N PRO A 86 11.71 7.25 -11.59
CA PRO A 86 10.49 6.55 -11.19
C PRO A 86 10.52 6.20 -9.70
N THR A 87 9.41 6.44 -8.98
CA THR A 87 9.42 6.37 -7.51
C THR A 87 9.89 5.00 -6.97
N GLY A 88 9.52 3.90 -7.63
CA GLY A 88 10.00 2.56 -7.27
C GLY A 88 11.51 2.40 -7.38
N ASP A 89 12.08 2.94 -8.46
CA ASP A 89 13.51 2.93 -8.69
C ASP A 89 14.25 3.82 -7.71
N TYR A 90 13.70 4.99 -7.37
CA TYR A 90 14.29 5.88 -6.39
C TYR A 90 14.37 5.21 -5.01
N LEU A 91 13.28 4.57 -4.58
CA LEU A 91 13.27 3.81 -3.32
C LEU A 91 14.36 2.74 -3.31
N TRP A 92 14.48 1.94 -4.36
CA TRP A 92 15.46 0.87 -4.38
C TRP A 92 16.90 1.37 -4.56
N LYS A 93 17.16 2.15 -5.60
CA LYS A 93 18.54 2.52 -6.02
C LYS A 93 19.14 3.61 -5.15
N VAL A 94 18.34 4.51 -4.59
CA VAL A 94 18.81 5.66 -3.81
C VAL A 94 18.62 5.45 -2.32
N LYS A 95 17.48 4.87 -1.92
CA LYS A 95 17.15 4.68 -0.51
C LYS A 95 17.42 3.28 0.01
N ASP A 96 17.73 2.31 -0.86
CA ASP A 96 17.84 0.90 -0.50
C ASP A 96 16.57 0.40 0.23
N ILE A 97 15.40 0.74 -0.30
CA ILE A 97 14.08 0.37 0.26
C ILE A 97 13.30 -0.39 -0.79
N VAL A 98 12.77 -1.56 -0.43
CA VAL A 98 12.03 -2.41 -1.37
C VAL A 98 10.61 -1.86 -1.61
N PRO A 99 10.23 -1.56 -2.87
CA PRO A 99 8.94 -0.95 -3.16
C PRO A 99 7.80 -1.98 -3.28
N PHE A 100 6.69 -1.72 -2.60
CA PHE A 100 5.45 -2.50 -2.65
C PHE A 100 4.29 -1.64 -3.17
N LEU A 101 3.33 -2.26 -3.85
CA LEU A 101 2.14 -1.57 -4.37
C LEU A 101 0.87 -2.01 -3.65
N LYS A 102 0.07 -1.07 -3.15
CA LYS A 102 -1.30 -1.36 -2.73
C LYS A 102 -2.20 -1.62 -3.94
N ILE A 103 -2.86 -2.78 -3.96
CA ILE A 103 -3.72 -3.22 -5.07
C ILE A 103 -5.23 -3.20 -4.74
N ASP A 104 -5.63 -3.06 -3.47
CA ASP A 104 -7.05 -2.98 -3.12
C ASP A 104 -7.68 -1.64 -3.54
N LYS A 105 -8.91 -1.70 -4.07
CA LYS A 105 -9.71 -0.52 -4.50
C LYS A 105 -10.74 -0.10 -3.44
N GLY A 106 -10.37 -0.28 -2.18
CA GLY A 106 -11.26 -0.05 -1.04
C GLY A 106 -12.11 -1.27 -0.67
N LEU A 107 -12.98 -1.07 0.30
CA LEU A 107 -13.74 -2.12 0.96
C LEU A 107 -15.21 -2.07 0.52
N ALA A 108 -15.84 -3.24 0.42
CA ALA A 108 -17.27 -3.38 0.24
C ALA A 108 -18.02 -3.00 1.52
N GLU A 109 -19.35 -2.91 1.41
CA GLU A 109 -20.22 -2.74 2.57
C GLU A 109 -20.01 -3.83 3.61
N GLU A 110 -20.22 -3.48 4.87
CA GLU A 110 -20.03 -4.42 5.96
C GLU A 110 -21.08 -5.53 5.92
N THR A 111 -20.62 -6.77 5.97
CA THR A 111 -21.45 -7.97 6.06
C THR A 111 -20.83 -8.95 7.05
N HIS A 112 -21.65 -9.55 7.91
CA HIS A 112 -21.21 -10.51 8.93
C HIS A 112 -20.02 -10.00 9.80
N GLY A 113 -20.01 -8.70 10.12
CA GLY A 113 -18.97 -8.09 10.95
C GLY A 113 -17.64 -7.81 10.23
N ALA A 114 -17.58 -7.93 8.90
CA ALA A 114 -16.38 -7.67 8.12
C ALA A 114 -16.67 -6.86 6.85
N GLN A 115 -15.66 -6.14 6.37
CA GLN A 115 -15.65 -5.46 5.09
C GLN A 115 -14.55 -6.10 4.23
N VAL A 116 -14.97 -6.89 3.24
CA VAL A 116 -14.08 -7.51 2.26
C VAL A 116 -13.62 -6.49 1.22
N MET A 117 -12.59 -6.82 0.44
CA MET A 117 -12.17 -5.97 -0.68
C MET A 117 -13.26 -5.88 -1.75
N LYS A 118 -13.38 -4.71 -2.39
CA LYS A 118 -14.19 -4.58 -3.62
C LYS A 118 -13.60 -5.46 -4.74
N PRO A 119 -14.41 -5.87 -5.73
CA PRO A 119 -13.91 -6.58 -6.91
C PRO A 119 -12.78 -5.83 -7.62
N LEU A 120 -11.80 -6.58 -8.13
CA LEU A 120 -10.62 -6.07 -8.83
C LEU A 120 -10.61 -6.60 -10.27
N PRO A 121 -11.48 -6.09 -11.16
CA PRO A 121 -11.56 -6.59 -12.54
C PRO A 121 -10.26 -6.32 -13.31
N ASP A 122 -9.62 -5.18 -13.06
CA ASP A 122 -8.41 -4.72 -13.76
C ASP A 122 -7.10 -5.10 -13.05
N LEU A 123 -7.11 -6.16 -12.23
CA LEU A 123 -5.96 -6.55 -11.43
C LEU A 123 -4.75 -6.92 -12.30
N ASP A 124 -4.96 -7.65 -13.39
CA ASP A 124 -3.85 -8.16 -14.22
C ASP A 124 -3.10 -6.99 -14.88
N ASN A 125 -3.82 -6.02 -15.45
CA ASN A 125 -3.24 -4.80 -16.00
C ASN A 125 -2.51 -3.97 -14.94
N LEU A 126 -3.04 -3.88 -13.71
CA LEU A 126 -2.36 -3.20 -12.60
C LEU A 126 -1.05 -3.90 -12.23
N LEU A 127 -1.03 -5.23 -12.20
CA LEU A 127 0.18 -6.01 -11.90
C LEU A 127 1.22 -5.86 -13.02
N GLU A 128 0.82 -5.88 -14.29
CA GLU A 128 1.73 -5.64 -15.42
C GLU A 128 2.39 -4.25 -15.35
N ARG A 129 1.62 -3.20 -15.06
CA ARG A 129 2.16 -1.85 -14.82
C ARG A 129 3.11 -1.81 -13.62
N ALA A 130 2.78 -2.53 -12.56
CA ALA A 130 3.64 -2.59 -11.39
C ALA A 130 4.99 -3.27 -11.72
N VAL A 131 5.00 -4.31 -12.57
CA VAL A 131 6.24 -4.96 -13.04
C VAL A 131 7.09 -3.96 -13.81
N SER A 132 6.50 -3.23 -14.76
CA SER A 132 7.23 -2.27 -15.60
C SER A 132 7.78 -1.09 -14.80
N LYS A 133 7.21 -0.82 -13.61
CA LYS A 133 7.69 0.16 -12.62
C LYS A 133 8.57 -0.45 -11.52
N HIS A 134 9.01 -1.70 -11.70
CA HIS A 134 9.92 -2.44 -10.81
C HIS A 134 9.47 -2.58 -9.35
N MET A 135 8.15 -2.56 -9.10
CA MET A 135 7.62 -2.94 -7.79
C MET A 135 7.97 -4.40 -7.49
N PHE A 136 8.23 -4.71 -6.23
CA PHE A 136 8.64 -6.06 -5.80
C PHE A 136 7.46 -6.91 -5.35
N GLY A 137 6.54 -6.28 -4.60
CA GLY A 137 5.44 -6.96 -3.94
C GLY A 137 4.17 -6.14 -4.00
N THR A 138 3.07 -6.78 -3.61
CA THR A 138 1.78 -6.11 -3.50
C THR A 138 1.34 -6.06 -2.06
N LYS A 139 0.39 -5.19 -1.73
CA LYS A 139 -0.31 -5.20 -0.47
C LYS A 139 -1.80 -5.04 -0.72
N MET A 140 -2.60 -5.71 0.09
CA MET A 140 -4.06 -5.61 0.04
C MET A 140 -4.63 -5.61 1.45
N ARG A 141 -5.80 -4.99 1.65
CA ARG A 141 -6.43 -4.89 2.96
C ARG A 141 -7.90 -5.28 2.94
N SER A 142 -8.29 -6.11 3.91
CA SER A 142 -9.68 -6.28 4.37
C SER A 142 -9.82 -5.76 5.80
N PHE A 143 -11.05 -5.56 6.27
CA PHE A 143 -11.32 -5.08 7.63
C PHE A 143 -12.32 -5.98 8.37
N ILE A 144 -12.05 -6.24 9.65
CA ILE A 144 -12.84 -7.14 10.49
C ILE A 144 -13.24 -6.35 11.75
N ARG A 145 -14.53 -6.06 11.88
CA ARG A 145 -15.07 -5.30 13.00
C ARG A 145 -15.47 -6.22 14.16
N LEU A 146 -16.11 -7.35 13.85
CA LEU A 146 -16.60 -8.31 14.84
C LEU A 146 -16.09 -9.73 14.50
N PRO A 147 -15.91 -10.60 15.51
CA PRO A 147 -15.71 -12.01 15.26
C PRO A 147 -16.96 -12.62 14.60
N GLY A 148 -16.79 -13.59 13.70
CA GLY A 148 -17.91 -14.25 13.01
C GLY A 148 -17.56 -14.67 11.58
N GLU A 149 -18.59 -15.01 10.80
CA GLU A 149 -18.45 -15.54 9.44
C GLU A 149 -17.69 -14.61 8.47
N GLY A 150 -17.75 -13.28 8.72
CA GLY A 150 -17.01 -12.28 7.94
C GLY A 150 -15.48 -12.46 7.98
N TRP A 151 -14.95 -13.12 9.01
CA TRP A 151 -13.53 -13.50 9.10
C TRP A 151 -13.13 -14.45 7.96
N THR A 152 -13.91 -15.52 7.77
CA THR A 152 -13.66 -16.53 6.74
C THR A 152 -13.83 -15.96 5.34
N LEU A 153 -14.81 -15.07 5.14
CA LEU A 153 -15.00 -14.35 3.88
C LEU A 153 -13.80 -13.46 3.56
N SER A 154 -13.29 -12.73 4.55
CA SER A 154 -12.11 -11.88 4.40
C SER A 154 -10.87 -12.68 4.03
N LEU A 155 -10.65 -13.83 4.69
CA LEU A 155 -9.57 -14.75 4.35
C LEU A 155 -9.67 -15.25 2.91
N ARG A 156 -10.84 -15.76 2.50
CA ARG A 156 -11.05 -16.30 1.14
C ARG A 156 -10.84 -15.24 0.06
N SER A 157 -11.35 -14.03 0.29
CA SER A 157 -11.17 -12.89 -0.62
C SER A 157 -9.67 -12.56 -0.79
N SER A 158 -8.94 -12.45 0.32
CA SER A 158 -7.50 -12.19 0.29
C SER A 158 -6.72 -13.33 -0.38
N SER A 159 -7.03 -14.60 -0.07
CA SER A 159 -6.37 -15.76 -0.69
C SER A 159 -6.53 -15.82 -2.20
N ARG A 160 -7.70 -15.43 -2.73
CA ARG A 160 -7.93 -15.38 -4.19
C ARG A 160 -7.02 -14.34 -4.84
N SER A 161 -6.96 -13.13 -4.29
CA SER A 161 -6.07 -12.08 -4.81
C SER A 161 -4.59 -12.42 -4.64
N LEU A 162 -4.22 -13.08 -3.53
CA LEU A 162 -2.88 -13.62 -3.29
C LEU A 162 -2.47 -14.58 -4.40
N SER A 163 -3.32 -15.57 -4.72
CA SER A 163 -3.01 -16.57 -5.74
C SER A 163 -2.77 -15.97 -7.13
N ARG A 164 -3.55 -14.96 -7.52
CA ARG A 164 -3.36 -14.22 -8.78
C ARG A 164 -2.04 -13.46 -8.79
N SER A 165 -1.72 -12.77 -7.70
CA SER A 165 -0.46 -12.01 -7.58
C SER A 165 0.76 -12.94 -7.59
N SER A 166 0.74 -14.05 -6.86
CA SER A 166 1.84 -15.02 -6.83
C SER A 166 2.05 -15.72 -8.18
N GLY A 167 0.98 -15.99 -8.94
CA GLY A 167 1.09 -16.52 -10.31
C GLY A 167 1.87 -15.63 -11.27
N SER A 168 1.94 -14.33 -10.98
CA SER A 168 2.72 -13.34 -11.73
C SER A 168 4.14 -13.11 -11.17
N GLY A 169 4.61 -13.92 -10.21
CA GLY A 169 5.96 -13.82 -9.64
C GLY A 169 6.15 -12.79 -8.51
N TRP A 170 5.06 -12.33 -7.88
CA TRP A 170 5.07 -11.30 -6.84
C TRP A 170 5.10 -11.86 -5.42
N TYR A 171 5.58 -11.04 -4.47
CA TYR A 171 5.44 -11.26 -3.03
C TYR A 171 4.28 -10.44 -2.46
N PRO A 172 3.11 -11.05 -2.25
CA PRO A 172 1.98 -10.32 -1.74
C PRO A 172 1.98 -10.26 -0.20
N LEU A 173 1.74 -9.07 0.33
CA LEU A 173 1.48 -8.78 1.74
C LEU A 173 -0.04 -8.69 1.96
N SER A 174 -0.61 -9.68 2.62
CA SER A 174 -2.02 -9.63 3.02
C SER A 174 -2.16 -8.95 4.38
N SER A 175 -3.01 -7.92 4.46
CA SER A 175 -3.35 -7.25 5.72
C SER A 175 -4.81 -7.51 6.08
N LEU A 176 -5.03 -8.39 7.06
CA LEU A 176 -6.33 -8.56 7.71
C LEU A 176 -6.33 -7.71 8.98
N ARG A 177 -6.96 -6.53 8.89
CA ARG A 177 -7.02 -5.62 10.03
C ARG A 177 -8.29 -5.86 10.83
N SER A 178 -8.18 -6.31 12.07
CA SER A 178 -9.30 -6.24 13.02
C SER A 178 -9.30 -4.91 13.78
N THR A 179 -10.45 -4.46 14.25
CA THR A 179 -10.52 -3.27 15.12
C THR A 179 -9.86 -3.52 16.48
N SER A 180 -9.21 -2.48 17.04
CA SER A 180 -8.63 -2.53 18.39
C SER A 180 -9.69 -2.46 19.49
N THR A 181 -10.93 -2.13 19.14
CA THR A 181 -12.08 -2.02 20.06
C THR A 181 -13.05 -3.19 19.95
N ALA A 182 -12.64 -4.30 19.33
CA ALA A 182 -13.52 -5.44 19.09
C ALA A 182 -13.92 -6.07 20.44
N PRO A 183 -15.22 -6.34 20.68
CA PRO A 183 -15.63 -7.13 21.84
C PRO A 183 -14.89 -8.49 21.84
N GLY A 184 -14.31 -8.87 22.99
CA GLY A 184 -13.58 -10.13 23.15
C GLY A 184 -12.07 -10.10 22.86
N ARG A 185 -11.50 -8.96 22.46
CA ARG A 185 -10.03 -8.77 22.50
C ARG A 185 -9.60 -8.39 23.92
N SER A 186 -8.92 -9.28 24.63
CA SER A 186 -8.17 -8.89 25.82
C SER A 186 -7.04 -7.94 25.42
N ARG A 187 -6.87 -6.86 26.17
CA ARG A 187 -5.71 -5.97 26.03
C ARG A 187 -4.44 -6.66 26.50
#